data_AF-A0A093YSP4-F1
#
_entry.id   AF-A0A093YSP4-F1
#
_cell.length_a   1.000
_cell.length_b   1.000
_cell.length_c   1.000
_cell.angle_alpha   90.00
_cell.angle_beta   90.00
_cell.angle_gamma   90.00
#
_symmetry.space_group_name_H-M   'P 1'
#
loop_
_entity.id
_entity.type
_entity.pdbx_description
1 polymer ?
#
loop_
_entity_poly.entity_id
_entity_poly.type
_entity_poly.pdbx_seq_one_letter_code
_entity_poly.pdbx_strand_id
1 'polypeptide(L)'
;MAVIDAVPGLEISVCINGQPVNEYEDSGEEIDGPLASKTVVKYIEATSDTEFTIKGTVRPAFDEHRQTRDDLFVSAMIDGKWVDGVCRDCTKNSEHIPWNVVLDGVRGNAAGRGTIKAFTFTTVEIVEIADKAKIDEHVKAAANLGEITVEVFRVKLLGYTHYPVGTVVPILHLRYLRKLSKAALSHMAPQALRMLLIIPRSPSPDPFEALPAVERERLAREAFLRQQDPKPEPGIKPERIVKRERRDSDVVDLTGDAPTAKQRKTTMEAPIDLTDD
;
A
#
# COMPACT_ATOMS: atom_id res chain seq x y z
N MET A 1 9.38 2.66 -3.28
CA MET A 1 9.96 3.91 -2.74
C MET A 1 8.82 4.88 -2.50
N ALA A 2 8.64 5.31 -1.25
CA ALA A 2 7.59 6.23 -0.84
C ALA A 2 8.05 7.66 -1.13
N VAL A 3 7.60 8.20 -2.25
CA VAL A 3 7.73 9.61 -2.63
C VAL A 3 6.49 10.35 -2.15
N ILE A 4 6.67 11.55 -1.59
CA ILE A 4 5.57 12.35 -1.04
C ILE A 4 5.46 13.63 -1.86
N ASP A 5 4.57 13.65 -2.86
CA ASP A 5 4.49 14.72 -3.86
C ASP A 5 4.27 16.12 -3.26
N ALA A 6 3.55 16.22 -2.14
CA ALA A 6 3.35 17.46 -1.39
C ALA A 6 4.59 17.94 -0.61
N VAL A 7 5.72 17.24 -0.73
CA VAL A 7 7.04 17.52 -0.15
C VAL A 7 8.14 17.14 -1.18
N PRO A 8 8.27 17.87 -2.31
CA PRO A 8 9.20 17.50 -3.39
C PRO A 8 10.64 17.32 -2.92
N GLY A 9 11.30 16.26 -3.40
CA GLY A 9 12.67 15.94 -3.05
C GLY A 9 12.86 15.15 -1.74
N LEU A 10 11.79 14.85 -1.00
CA LEU A 10 11.82 13.88 0.11
C LEU A 10 11.44 12.48 -0.38
N GLU A 11 12.30 11.50 -0.10
CA GLU A 11 12.09 10.09 -0.46
C GLU A 11 12.37 9.21 0.76
N ILE A 12 11.45 8.31 1.09
CA ILE A 12 11.60 7.29 2.14
C ILE A 12 11.56 5.90 1.48
N SER A 13 12.41 5.00 1.95
CA SER A 13 12.45 3.59 1.50
C SER A 13 12.86 2.68 2.64
N VAL A 14 12.20 1.53 2.77
CA VAL A 14 12.71 0.41 3.58
C VAL A 14 13.67 -0.40 2.72
N CYS A 15 14.82 -0.78 3.27
CA CYS A 15 15.84 -1.54 2.55
C CYS A 15 16.23 -2.81 3.30
N ILE A 16 16.30 -3.93 2.57
CA ILE A 16 16.86 -5.22 3.03
C ILE A 16 18.19 -5.42 2.29
N ASN A 17 19.26 -5.78 3.01
CA ASN A 17 20.62 -5.89 2.45
C ASN A 17 21.07 -4.65 1.65
N GLY A 18 20.64 -3.46 2.07
CA GLY A 18 20.92 -2.18 1.41
C GLY A 18 20.14 -1.89 0.12
N GLN A 19 19.34 -2.83 -0.38
CA GLN A 19 18.47 -2.65 -1.54
C GLN A 19 17.05 -2.26 -1.11
N PRO A 20 16.40 -1.27 -1.76
CA PRO A 20 15.02 -0.91 -1.43
C PRO A 20 14.07 -2.07 -1.74
N VAL A 21 13.14 -2.33 -0.83
CA VAL A 21 12.12 -3.38 -1.01
C VAL A 21 11.08 -2.96 -2.04
N ASN A 22 10.36 -3.93 -2.60
CA ASN A 22 9.20 -3.61 -3.43
C ASN A 22 8.06 -3.09 -2.54
N GLU A 23 7.42 -2.01 -2.98
CA GLU A 23 6.36 -1.32 -2.24
C GLU A 23 5.10 -1.29 -3.10
N TYR A 24 3.99 -1.69 -2.50
CA TYR A 24 2.67 -1.79 -3.14
C TYR A 24 1.74 -0.68 -2.61
N GLU A 25 0.82 -0.22 -3.44
CA GLU A 25 -0.29 0.67 -3.07
C GLU A 25 -1.57 -0.17 -2.96
N ASP A 26 -2.42 0.14 -1.99
CA ASP A 26 -3.80 -0.34 -1.98
C ASP A 26 -4.70 0.75 -2.57
N SER A 27 -5.38 0.44 -3.68
CA SER A 27 -6.29 1.38 -4.35
C SER A 27 -7.61 1.60 -3.60
N GLY A 28 -7.89 0.80 -2.57
CA GLY A 28 -9.02 0.97 -1.65
C GLY A 28 -8.68 1.71 -0.34
N GLU A 29 -7.42 2.07 -0.10
CA GLU A 29 -7.01 2.75 1.13
C GLU A 29 -7.23 4.27 1.05
N GLU A 30 -8.36 4.73 1.59
CA GLU A 30 -8.64 6.16 1.74
C GLU A 30 -7.92 6.74 2.98
N ILE A 31 -6.90 7.58 2.73
CA ILE A 31 -6.22 8.33 3.78
C ILE A 31 -7.01 9.60 4.08
N ASP A 32 -7.74 9.63 5.19
CA ASP A 32 -8.48 10.83 5.64
C ASP A 32 -7.64 11.74 6.58
N GLY A 33 -8.09 12.97 6.75
CA GLY A 33 -7.62 13.92 7.75
C GLY A 33 -6.67 15.02 7.24
N PRO A 34 -6.25 15.95 8.12
CA PRO A 34 -5.55 17.19 7.73
C PRO A 34 -4.12 16.99 7.21
N LEU A 35 -3.61 15.75 7.20
CA LEU A 35 -2.33 15.35 6.63
C LEU A 35 -2.45 14.34 5.49
N ALA A 36 -3.67 14.04 5.00
CA ALA A 36 -3.92 13.10 3.91
C ALA A 36 -2.98 13.32 2.71
N SER A 37 -2.97 14.53 2.14
CA SER A 37 -2.11 14.89 1.00
C SER A 37 -0.60 14.88 1.28
N LYS A 38 -0.17 14.61 2.52
CA LYS A 38 1.23 14.51 2.95
C LYS A 38 1.53 13.17 3.63
N THR A 39 0.59 12.24 3.54
CA THR A 39 0.70 10.91 4.10
C THR A 39 0.70 9.93 2.93
N VAL A 40 1.65 9.01 2.95
CA VAL A 40 1.74 7.94 1.95
C VAL A 40 1.75 6.64 2.72
N VAL A 41 0.79 5.77 2.43
CA VAL A 41 0.79 4.40 2.93
C VAL A 41 1.28 3.48 1.81
N LYS A 42 2.09 2.51 2.19
CA LYS A 42 2.61 1.46 1.31
C LYS A 42 2.60 0.14 2.04
N TYR A 43 2.52 -0.93 1.28
CA TYR A 43 2.67 -2.29 1.79
C TYR A 43 3.97 -2.89 1.28
N ILE A 44 4.66 -3.64 2.13
CA ILE A 44 5.90 -4.33 1.76
C ILE A 44 5.79 -5.82 2.04
N GLU A 45 6.32 -6.63 1.13
CA GLU A 45 6.58 -8.04 1.40
C GLU A 45 7.74 -8.14 2.40
N ALA A 46 7.51 -8.85 3.50
CA ALA A 46 8.54 -9.13 4.48
C ALA A 46 8.62 -10.63 4.79
N THR A 47 9.84 -11.08 5.02
CA THR A 47 10.15 -12.39 5.58
C THR A 47 10.48 -12.20 7.06
N SER A 48 9.93 -13.06 7.92
CA SER A 48 10.26 -13.11 9.35
C SER A 48 11.77 -13.13 9.61
N ASP A 49 12.18 -12.55 10.73
CA ASP A 49 13.54 -12.53 11.26
C ASP A 49 14.59 -11.93 10.30
N THR A 50 14.14 -11.27 9.23
CA THR A 50 15.00 -10.59 8.26
C THR A 50 15.30 -9.17 8.76
N GLU A 51 16.57 -8.81 8.76
CA GLU A 51 17.02 -7.46 9.10
C GLU A 51 16.64 -6.45 8.01
N PHE A 52 16.20 -5.26 8.43
CA PHE A 52 15.90 -4.15 7.55
C PHE A 52 16.45 -2.83 8.07
N THR A 53 16.51 -1.85 7.17
CA THR A 53 16.94 -0.48 7.46
C THR A 53 15.94 0.51 6.88
N ILE A 54 15.81 1.68 7.50
CA ILE A 54 14.97 2.77 6.98
C ILE A 54 15.91 3.81 6.39
N LYS A 55 15.84 4.02 5.07
CA LYS A 55 16.62 5.03 4.37
C LYS A 55 15.73 6.23 4.05
N GLY A 56 16.17 7.41 4.48
CA GLY A 56 15.60 8.70 4.08
C GLY A 56 16.58 9.45 3.17
N THR A 57 16.08 10.04 2.10
CA THR A 57 16.85 10.91 1.19
C THR A 57 16.15 12.25 1.04
N VAL A 58 16.89 13.35 1.23
CA VAL A 58 16.43 14.71 0.96
C VAL A 58 17.32 15.29 -0.13
N ARG A 59 16.73 15.52 -1.31
CA ARG A 59 17.41 16.05 -2.49
C ARG A 59 17.59 17.57 -2.39
N PRO A 60 18.60 18.16 -3.06
CA PRO A 60 18.87 19.60 -3.04
C PRO A 60 17.68 20.52 -3.38
N ALA A 61 16.73 20.07 -4.22
CA ALA A 61 15.50 20.82 -4.52
C ALA A 61 14.68 21.20 -3.26
N PHE A 62 14.80 20.43 -2.17
CA PHE A 62 14.16 20.76 -0.90
C PHE A 62 14.79 21.99 -0.21
N ASP A 63 16.06 22.29 -0.47
CA ASP A 63 16.81 23.39 0.17
C ASP A 63 16.36 24.78 -0.30
N GLU A 64 15.69 24.88 -1.45
CA GLU A 64 14.99 26.09 -1.90
C GLU A 64 13.92 26.58 -0.89
N HIS A 65 13.51 25.69 0.02
CA HIS A 65 12.51 25.99 1.06
C HIS A 65 13.09 25.86 2.49
N ARG A 66 14.43 25.94 2.65
CA ARG A 66 15.10 25.86 3.95
C ARG A 66 14.73 27.04 4.86
N GLN A 67 14.25 26.77 6.07
CA GLN A 67 13.89 27.80 7.07
C GLN A 67 14.94 27.97 8.18
N THR A 68 15.64 26.91 8.58
CA THR A 68 16.66 26.99 9.63
C THR A 68 17.90 26.15 9.29
N ARG A 69 18.93 26.23 10.14
CA ARG A 69 20.14 25.41 10.06
C ARG A 69 19.89 23.91 10.29
N ASP A 70 18.84 23.62 11.05
CA ASP A 70 18.49 22.30 11.56
C ASP A 70 17.02 22.03 11.22
N ASP A 71 16.68 22.22 9.93
CA ASP A 71 15.30 22.37 9.47
C ASP A 71 14.52 21.06 9.43
N LEU A 72 15.18 19.90 9.52
CA LEU A 72 14.55 18.59 9.39
C LEU A 72 14.92 17.63 10.52
N PHE A 73 13.89 16.93 11.02
CA PHE A 73 14.02 15.73 11.86
C PHE A 73 13.26 14.58 11.19
N VAL A 74 13.95 13.47 10.95
CA VAL A 74 13.35 12.21 10.50
C VAL A 74 13.23 11.30 11.71
N SER A 75 12.03 10.80 11.97
CA SER A 75 11.68 10.02 13.16
C SER A 75 11.11 8.66 12.74
N ALA A 76 11.69 7.56 13.21
CA ALA A 76 11.17 6.22 12.99
C ALA A 76 10.35 5.71 14.19
N MET A 77 9.24 5.07 13.88
CA MET A 77 8.38 4.35 14.80
C MET A 77 8.10 2.95 14.24
N ILE A 78 8.15 1.95 15.09
CA ILE A 78 7.81 0.55 14.76
C ILE A 78 6.76 0.09 15.77
N ASP A 79 5.67 -0.50 15.29
CA ASP A 79 4.52 -0.95 16.09
C ASP A 79 3.97 0.16 17.03
N GLY A 80 3.93 1.39 16.52
CA GLY A 80 3.51 2.60 17.26
C GLY A 80 4.51 3.12 18.31
N LYS A 81 5.70 2.51 18.45
CA LYS A 81 6.74 2.93 19.41
C LYS A 81 7.88 3.65 18.70
N TRP A 82 8.35 4.78 19.24
CA TRP A 82 9.53 5.46 18.73
C TRP A 82 10.80 4.62 18.93
N VAL A 83 11.65 4.50 17.90
CA VAL A 83 12.82 3.60 17.90
C VAL A 83 14.16 4.28 17.64
N ASP A 84 14.21 5.24 16.70
CA ASP A 84 15.38 6.09 16.43
C ASP A 84 14.95 7.37 15.70
N GLY A 85 15.81 8.37 15.64
CA GLY A 85 15.55 9.60 14.89
C GLY A 85 16.79 10.47 14.74
N VAL A 86 16.77 11.32 13.71
CA VAL A 86 17.97 12.03 13.26
C VAL A 86 17.64 13.42 12.71
N CYS A 87 18.42 14.40 13.15
CA CYS A 87 18.35 15.78 12.65
C CYS A 87 19.28 15.96 11.46
N ARG A 88 18.87 16.75 10.46
CA ARG A 88 19.76 17.20 9.38
C ARG A 88 20.58 18.41 9.84
N ASP A 89 21.89 18.21 9.99
CA ASP A 89 22.85 19.28 10.23
C ASP A 89 23.22 19.95 8.89
N CYS A 90 22.52 21.03 8.51
CA CYS A 90 22.76 21.73 7.25
C CYS A 90 24.08 22.53 7.23
N THR A 91 24.92 22.49 8.29
CA THR A 91 26.28 23.06 8.23
C THR A 91 27.29 22.13 7.58
N LYS A 92 27.03 20.82 7.58
CA LYS A 92 27.92 19.78 7.05
C LYS A 92 27.52 19.33 5.63
N ASN A 93 26.30 19.62 5.23
CA ASN A 93 25.78 19.32 3.90
C ASN A 93 25.86 20.56 3.02
N SER A 94 26.58 20.49 1.90
CA SER A 94 26.52 21.53 0.88
C SER A 94 25.16 21.51 0.18
N GLU A 95 24.74 22.66 -0.35
CA GLU A 95 23.44 22.91 -0.97
C GLU A 95 23.25 22.19 -2.33
N HIS A 96 24.16 21.26 -2.66
CA HIS A 96 24.17 20.47 -3.89
C HIS A 96 24.30 18.96 -3.64
N ILE A 97 24.51 18.52 -2.39
CA ILE A 97 24.65 17.10 -2.04
C ILE A 97 23.38 16.62 -1.33
N PRO A 98 22.67 15.59 -1.86
CA PRO A 98 21.53 15.00 -1.18
C PRO A 98 21.88 14.52 0.22
N TRP A 99 21.10 14.93 1.22
CA TRP A 99 21.22 14.37 2.56
C TRP A 99 20.61 12.97 2.57
N ASN A 100 21.48 11.97 2.68
CA ASN A 100 21.09 10.57 2.86
C ASN A 100 21.24 10.23 4.34
N VAL A 101 20.25 9.54 4.90
CA VAL A 101 20.33 8.99 6.24
C VAL A 101 19.78 7.58 6.28
N VAL A 102 20.39 6.74 7.12
CA VAL A 102 19.99 5.36 7.37
C VAL A 102 19.75 5.23 8.87
N LEU A 103 18.60 4.66 9.22
CA LEU A 103 18.28 4.18 10.55
C LEU A 103 18.35 2.65 10.47
N ASP A 104 19.33 2.06 11.16
CA ASP A 104 19.72 0.66 11.05
C ASP A 104 19.34 -0.17 12.29
N GLY A 105 19.03 0.48 13.42
CA GLY A 105 18.56 -0.19 14.60
C GLY A 105 18.30 0.73 15.79
N VAL A 106 17.85 0.15 16.91
CA VAL A 106 17.73 0.86 18.19
C VAL A 106 19.13 1.05 18.77
N ARG A 107 19.54 2.31 18.91
CA ARG A 107 20.82 2.69 19.55
C ARG A 107 20.73 2.54 21.05
N GLY A 108 21.72 1.89 21.65
CA GLY A 108 21.84 1.68 23.09
C GLY A 108 23.25 1.96 23.61
N ASN A 109 23.42 1.84 24.92
CA ASN A 109 24.73 1.78 25.55
C ASN A 109 24.79 0.57 26.48
N ALA A 110 25.77 -0.31 26.26
CA ALA A 110 26.03 -1.46 27.11
C ALA A 110 27.48 -1.39 27.62
N ALA A 111 27.66 -1.34 28.94
CA ALA A 111 28.97 -1.25 29.60
C ALA A 111 29.88 -0.14 29.03
N GLY A 112 29.33 1.04 28.73
CA GLY A 112 30.05 2.19 28.20
C GLY A 112 30.29 2.17 26.68
N ARG A 113 29.98 1.07 25.99
CA ARG A 113 30.05 0.96 24.52
C ARG A 113 28.69 1.25 23.90
N GLY A 114 28.68 2.02 22.82
CA GLY A 114 27.50 2.14 21.96
C GLY A 114 27.16 0.79 21.34
N THR A 115 25.89 0.42 21.37
CA THR A 115 25.34 -0.77 20.72
C THR A 115 24.26 -0.36 19.74
N ILE A 116 24.07 -1.15 18.69
CA ILE A 116 22.93 -1.04 17.78
C ILE A 116 22.25 -2.40 17.79
N LYS A 117 20.95 -2.44 18.11
CA LYS A 117 20.11 -3.62 17.91
C LYS A 117 19.38 -3.43 16.58
N ALA A 118 19.77 -4.19 15.56
CA ALA A 118 19.19 -4.10 14.23
C ALA A 118 17.65 -4.21 14.24
N PHE A 119 16.97 -3.56 13.29
CA PHE A 119 15.54 -3.78 13.10
C PHE A 119 15.31 -5.11 12.38
N THR A 120 14.39 -5.93 12.91
CA THR A 120 14.02 -7.23 12.35
C THR A 120 12.51 -7.33 12.23
N PHE A 121 12.01 -7.88 11.12
CA PHE A 121 10.59 -8.23 11.01
C PHE A 121 10.23 -9.34 12.00
N THR A 122 9.19 -9.15 12.80
CA THR A 122 8.83 -10.09 13.87
C THR A 122 7.74 -11.04 13.38
N THR A 123 7.90 -12.35 13.63
CA THR A 123 6.83 -13.32 13.35
C THR A 123 5.63 -13.05 14.25
N VAL A 124 4.45 -12.85 13.65
CA VAL A 124 3.18 -12.76 14.40
C VAL A 124 2.73 -14.17 14.77
N GLU A 125 3.07 -14.62 15.97
CA GLU A 125 2.55 -15.87 16.52
C GLU A 125 1.08 -15.71 16.93
N ILE A 126 0.19 -16.45 16.27
CA ILE A 126 -1.24 -16.49 16.62
C ILE A 126 -1.41 -17.45 17.82
N VAL A 127 -1.45 -16.89 19.03
CA VAL A 127 -1.70 -17.66 20.25
C VAL A 127 -3.19 -17.66 20.58
N GLU A 128 -3.81 -18.84 20.69
CA GLU A 128 -5.18 -18.98 21.22
C GLU A 128 -5.19 -18.71 22.73
N ILE A 129 -5.58 -17.50 23.14
CA ILE A 129 -5.60 -17.08 24.54
C ILE A 129 -7.04 -16.95 25.06
N ALA A 130 -7.37 -17.71 26.10
CA ALA A 130 -8.70 -17.72 26.72
C ALA A 130 -8.95 -16.57 27.72
N ASP A 131 -7.91 -15.82 28.12
CA ASP A 131 -7.99 -14.77 29.15
C ASP A 131 -8.41 -13.41 28.59
N LYS A 132 -9.64 -12.98 28.89
CA LYS A 132 -10.23 -11.74 28.38
C LYS A 132 -9.41 -10.46 28.63
N ALA A 133 -8.70 -10.38 29.76
CA ALA A 133 -7.84 -9.23 30.06
C ALA A 133 -6.57 -9.18 29.19
N LYS A 134 -6.01 -10.34 28.82
CA LYS A 134 -4.89 -10.42 27.86
C LYS A 134 -5.37 -10.09 26.46
N ILE A 135 -6.60 -10.49 26.08
CA ILE A 135 -7.19 -10.14 24.78
C ILE A 135 -7.20 -8.62 24.56
N ASP A 136 -7.64 -7.81 25.53
CA ASP A 136 -7.67 -6.34 25.36
C ASP A 136 -6.27 -5.71 25.18
N GLU A 137 -5.23 -6.28 25.81
CA GLU A 137 -3.84 -5.84 25.64
C GLU A 137 -3.27 -6.30 24.29
N HIS A 138 -3.49 -7.57 23.91
CA HIS A 138 -3.08 -8.11 22.62
C HIS A 138 -3.81 -7.43 21.45
N VAL A 139 -5.08 -7.04 21.58
CA VAL A 139 -5.82 -6.28 20.55
C VAL A 139 -5.21 -4.88 20.36
N LYS A 140 -4.83 -4.20 21.45
CA LYS A 140 -4.15 -2.89 21.36
C LYS A 140 -2.75 -3.01 20.76
N ALA A 141 -2.02 -4.07 21.09
CA ALA A 141 -0.71 -4.34 20.50
C ALA A 141 -0.83 -4.70 19.01
N ALA A 142 -1.81 -5.54 18.65
CA ALA A 142 -2.07 -5.98 17.28
C ALA A 142 -2.52 -4.84 16.36
N ALA A 143 -3.18 -3.80 16.89
CA ALA A 143 -3.69 -2.68 16.08
C ALA A 143 -2.62 -1.95 15.25
N ASN A 144 -1.38 -1.87 15.77
CA ASN A 144 -0.24 -1.27 15.05
C ASN A 144 0.83 -2.31 14.67
N LEU A 145 0.62 -3.59 14.99
CA LEU A 145 1.62 -4.64 14.78
C LEU A 145 1.83 -4.85 13.28
N GLY A 146 3.05 -4.63 12.81
CA GLY A 146 3.37 -4.62 11.38
C GLY A 146 3.65 -3.23 10.82
N GLU A 147 3.26 -2.15 11.50
CA GLU A 147 3.39 -0.78 10.99
C GLU A 147 4.78 -0.18 11.28
N ILE A 148 5.50 0.15 10.21
CA ILE A 148 6.69 1.00 10.23
C ILE A 148 6.25 2.42 9.84
N THR A 149 6.19 3.33 10.81
CA THR A 149 5.90 4.75 10.57
C THR A 149 7.19 5.56 10.53
N VAL A 150 7.36 6.36 9.47
CA VAL A 150 8.43 7.36 9.35
C VAL A 150 7.80 8.74 9.27
N GLU A 151 8.08 9.57 10.25
CA GLU A 151 7.55 10.93 10.33
C GLU A 151 8.65 11.95 10.09
N VAL A 152 8.39 12.93 9.22
CA VAL A 152 9.34 14.01 8.94
C VAL A 152 8.77 15.32 9.45
N PHE A 153 9.56 16.05 10.22
CA PHE A 153 9.17 17.30 10.86
C PHE A 153 10.08 18.44 10.43
N ARG A 154 9.50 19.64 10.27
CA ARG A 154 10.26 20.88 10.44
C ARG A 154 10.52 21.13 11.90
N VAL A 155 11.78 21.35 12.24
CA VAL A 155 12.21 21.59 13.62
C VAL A 155 13.12 22.82 13.70
N LYS A 156 13.34 23.28 14.93
CA LYS A 156 14.45 24.15 15.27
C LYS A 156 15.13 23.58 16.51
N LEU A 157 16.40 23.23 16.42
CA LEU A 157 17.20 22.88 17.58
C LEU A 157 17.35 24.12 18.48
N LEU A 158 16.96 23.99 19.75
CA LEU A 158 17.03 25.06 20.75
C LEU A 158 18.37 25.11 21.47
N GLY A 159 19.19 24.06 21.36
CA GLY A 159 20.55 24.01 21.90
C GLY A 159 21.33 22.84 21.32
N TYR A 160 22.64 23.01 21.16
CA TYR A 160 23.57 21.94 20.81
C TYR A 160 24.28 21.45 22.07
N THR A 161 23.72 20.42 22.69
CA THR A 161 24.48 19.54 23.58
C THR A 161 25.38 18.67 22.71
N HIS A 162 26.70 18.88 22.81
CA HIS A 162 27.69 18.20 21.97
C HIS A 162 27.88 16.75 22.45
N TYR A 163 26.99 15.86 22.06
CA TYR A 163 27.07 14.46 22.41
C TYR A 163 28.28 13.76 21.76
N PRO A 164 28.96 12.84 22.46
CA PRO A 164 29.94 11.98 21.83
C PRO A 164 29.27 11.10 20.77
N VAL A 165 30.04 10.75 19.74
CA VAL A 165 29.60 9.94 18.60
C VAL A 165 28.92 8.65 19.08
N GLY A 166 27.68 8.43 18.65
CA GLY A 166 26.87 7.26 19.04
C GLY A 166 25.86 7.49 20.18
N THR A 167 25.79 8.68 20.78
CA THR A 167 24.73 8.98 21.76
C THR A 167 23.43 9.41 21.08
N VAL A 168 22.30 8.93 21.57
CA VAL A 168 20.95 9.39 21.17
C VAL A 168 20.78 10.86 21.56
N VAL A 169 20.31 11.70 20.64
CA VAL A 169 19.91 13.08 20.96
C VAL A 169 18.58 13.03 21.71
N PRO A 170 18.51 13.41 23.00
CA PRO A 170 17.24 13.45 23.71
C PRO A 170 16.37 14.55 23.11
N ILE A 171 15.13 14.18 22.78
CA ILE A 171 14.13 15.01 22.09
C ILE A 171 13.85 16.35 22.81
N LEU A 172 14.21 16.48 24.09
CA LEU A 172 14.04 17.68 24.92
C LEU A 172 14.61 18.99 24.34
N HIS A 173 15.52 18.95 23.37
CA HIS A 173 16.09 20.16 22.75
C HIS A 173 15.49 20.52 21.37
N LEU A 174 14.49 19.76 20.90
CA LEU A 174 13.81 20.01 19.62
C LEU A 174 12.52 20.80 19.82
N ARG A 175 12.43 21.97 19.18
CA ARG A 175 11.14 22.62 18.95
C ARG A 175 10.55 22.12 17.65
N TYR A 176 9.54 21.27 17.73
CA TYR A 176 8.70 20.91 16.60
C TYR A 176 7.97 22.17 16.09
N LEU A 177 8.19 22.51 14.82
CA LEU A 177 7.52 23.64 14.16
C LEU A 177 6.26 23.16 13.44
N ARG A 178 6.39 22.07 12.67
CA ARG A 178 5.29 21.46 11.90
C ARG A 178 5.67 20.04 11.46
N LYS A 179 4.73 19.09 11.51
CA LYS A 179 4.86 17.80 10.81
C LYS A 179 4.75 18.03 9.30
N LEU A 180 5.77 17.67 8.55
CA LEU A 180 5.79 17.79 7.08
C LEU A 180 5.02 16.64 6.44
N SER A 181 5.28 15.42 6.87
CA SER A 181 4.75 14.21 6.23
C SER A 181 4.77 13.00 7.16
N LYS A 182 4.04 11.96 6.77
CA LYS A 182 4.07 10.60 7.33
C LYS A 182 4.24 9.61 6.17
N ALA A 183 5.20 8.71 6.23
CA ALA A 183 5.18 7.48 5.46
C ALA A 183 4.82 6.34 6.41
N ALA A 184 3.79 5.56 6.10
CA ALA A 184 3.48 4.33 6.83
C ALA A 184 3.73 3.15 5.91
N LEU A 185 4.54 2.19 6.35
CA LEU A 185 4.84 0.97 5.61
C LEU A 185 4.41 -0.23 6.46
N SER A 186 3.36 -0.90 6.04
CA SER A 186 2.87 -2.11 6.72
C SER A 186 3.53 -3.34 6.11
N HIS A 187 4.28 -4.07 6.92
CA HIS A 187 4.96 -5.28 6.50
C HIS A 187 4.05 -6.50 6.68
N MET A 188 3.89 -7.30 5.62
CA MET A 188 3.03 -8.48 5.66
C MET A 188 3.64 -9.65 4.90
N ALA A 189 3.26 -10.86 5.32
CA ALA A 189 3.60 -12.08 4.58
C ALA A 189 2.97 -12.03 3.17
N PRO A 190 3.64 -12.55 2.13
CA PRO A 190 3.13 -12.52 0.75
C PRO A 190 1.73 -13.13 0.56
N GLN A 191 1.35 -14.06 1.44
CA GLN A 191 0.01 -14.68 1.46
C GLN A 191 -1.08 -13.69 1.91
N ALA A 192 -0.81 -12.84 2.91
CA ALA A 192 -1.75 -11.84 3.40
C ALA A 192 -2.01 -10.74 2.37
N LEU A 193 -0.96 -10.27 1.69
CA LEU A 193 -1.07 -9.27 0.60
C LEU A 193 -1.92 -9.78 -0.57
N ARG A 194 -1.88 -11.08 -0.89
CA ARG A 194 -2.76 -11.71 -1.88
C ARG A 194 -4.20 -11.87 -1.39
N MET A 195 -4.42 -12.14 -0.10
CA MET A 195 -5.78 -12.23 0.47
C MET A 195 -6.46 -10.86 0.49
N LEU A 196 -5.71 -9.80 0.80
CA LEU A 196 -6.17 -8.40 0.79
C LEU A 196 -6.25 -7.78 -0.62
N LEU A 197 -5.91 -8.53 -1.68
CA LEU A 197 -5.93 -8.08 -3.08
C LEU A 197 -4.95 -6.95 -3.45
N ILE A 198 -4.07 -6.54 -2.53
CA ILE A 198 -2.98 -5.57 -2.76
C ILE A 198 -2.00 -6.08 -3.82
N ILE A 199 -1.77 -7.40 -3.87
CA ILE A 199 -1.00 -8.08 -4.93
C ILE A 199 -1.96 -9.02 -5.68
N PRO A 200 -1.85 -9.13 -7.03
CA PRO A 200 -2.61 -10.12 -7.77
C PRO A 200 -2.48 -11.51 -7.14
N ARG A 201 -3.61 -12.18 -6.91
CA ARG A 201 -3.58 -13.59 -6.54
C ARG A 201 -2.86 -14.33 -7.67
N SER A 202 -1.94 -15.23 -7.31
CA SER A 202 -1.51 -16.27 -8.24
C SER A 202 -2.77 -16.92 -8.82
N PRO A 203 -2.96 -16.96 -10.15
CA PRO A 203 -4.17 -17.53 -10.71
C PRO A 203 -4.35 -18.93 -10.13
N SER A 204 -5.55 -19.21 -9.63
CA SER A 204 -5.91 -20.60 -9.32
C SER A 204 -5.61 -21.41 -10.59
N PRO A 205 -4.85 -22.53 -10.50
CA PRO A 205 -4.49 -23.31 -11.67
C PRO A 205 -5.75 -23.54 -12.50
N ASP A 206 -5.70 -23.21 -13.80
CA ASP A 206 -6.85 -23.38 -14.67
C ASP A 206 -7.33 -24.83 -14.52
N PRO A 207 -8.61 -25.07 -14.17
CA PRO A 207 -9.16 -26.42 -14.10
C PRO A 207 -8.83 -27.25 -15.35
N PHE A 208 -8.65 -26.61 -16.52
CA PHE A 208 -8.18 -27.24 -17.75
C PHE A 208 -6.70 -27.65 -17.72
N GLU A 209 -5.79 -26.83 -17.19
CA GLU A 209 -4.37 -27.18 -17.05
C GLU A 209 -4.12 -28.28 -16.01
N ALA A 210 -4.97 -28.35 -14.98
CA ALA A 210 -4.97 -29.43 -14.00
C ALA A 210 -5.39 -30.79 -14.57
N LEU A 211 -6.01 -30.84 -15.76
CA LEU A 211 -6.36 -32.10 -16.43
C LEU A 211 -5.11 -32.78 -17.02
N PRO A 212 -5.05 -34.12 -17.00
CA PRO A 212 -4.09 -34.89 -17.78
C PRO A 212 -4.09 -34.46 -19.25
N ALA A 213 -2.93 -34.48 -19.91
CA ALA A 213 -2.81 -34.05 -21.31
C ALA A 213 -3.78 -34.80 -22.25
N VAL A 214 -4.04 -36.08 -21.96
CA VAL A 214 -5.01 -36.93 -22.67
C VAL A 214 -6.46 -36.40 -22.54
N GLU A 215 -6.84 -35.90 -21.37
CA GLU A 215 -8.17 -35.34 -21.15
C GLU A 215 -8.32 -33.95 -21.76
N ARG A 216 -7.28 -33.11 -21.70
CA ARG A 216 -7.22 -31.83 -22.43
C ARG A 216 -7.41 -32.03 -23.93
N GLU A 217 -6.68 -32.99 -24.50
CA GLU A 217 -6.79 -33.31 -25.92
C GLU A 217 -8.17 -33.86 -26.28
N ARG A 218 -8.76 -34.73 -25.44
CA ARG A 218 -10.13 -35.22 -25.63
C ARG A 218 -11.15 -34.08 -25.63
N LEU A 219 -11.04 -33.16 -24.66
CA LEU A 219 -11.96 -32.03 -24.51
C LEU A 219 -11.82 -31.02 -25.66
N ALA A 220 -10.59 -30.76 -26.13
CA ALA A 220 -10.32 -29.92 -27.29
C ALA A 220 -10.89 -30.52 -28.59
N ARG A 221 -10.75 -31.83 -28.80
CA ARG A 221 -11.37 -32.55 -29.92
C ARG A 221 -12.90 -32.52 -29.84
N GLU A 222 -13.49 -32.70 -28.66
CA GLU A 222 -14.94 -32.63 -28.44
C GLU A 222 -15.50 -31.21 -28.70
N ALA A 223 -14.79 -30.17 -28.26
CA ALA A 223 -15.16 -28.77 -28.51
C ALA A 223 -15.04 -28.40 -29.99
N PHE A 224 -14.00 -28.87 -30.68
CA PHE A 224 -13.82 -28.67 -32.12
C PHE A 224 -14.95 -29.32 -32.94
N LEU A 225 -15.34 -30.55 -32.59
CA LEU A 225 -16.48 -31.24 -33.22
C LEU A 225 -17.80 -30.46 -33.00
N ARG A 226 -18.06 -29.96 -31.78
CA ARG A 226 -19.23 -29.10 -31.50
C ARG A 226 -19.26 -27.76 -32.25
N GLN A 227 -18.12 -27.28 -32.73
CA GLN A 227 -18.05 -26.11 -33.62
C GLN A 227 -18.23 -26.47 -35.10
N GLN A 228 -18.03 -27.74 -35.47
CA GLN A 228 -18.28 -28.27 -36.81
C GLN A 228 -19.71 -28.80 -37.00
N ASP A 229 -20.44 -29.05 -35.92
CA ASP A 229 -21.89 -29.30 -36.00
C ASP A 229 -22.57 -28.14 -36.76
N PRO A 230 -23.33 -28.42 -37.83
CA PRO A 230 -23.94 -27.37 -38.63
C PRO A 230 -24.91 -26.57 -37.76
N LYS A 231 -24.76 -25.24 -37.75
CA LYS A 231 -25.74 -24.34 -37.13
C LYS A 231 -27.12 -24.69 -37.69
N PRO A 232 -28.13 -24.95 -36.83
CA PRO A 232 -29.48 -25.27 -37.32
C PRO A 232 -29.98 -24.12 -38.19
N GLU A 233 -30.64 -24.46 -39.31
CA GLU A 233 -31.07 -23.48 -40.30
C GLU A 233 -31.91 -22.36 -39.66
N PRO A 234 -31.74 -21.10 -40.09
CA PRO A 234 -32.45 -19.95 -39.52
C PRO A 234 -33.92 -19.92 -39.96
N GLY A 235 -34.72 -20.85 -39.43
CA GLY A 235 -36.14 -21.00 -39.77
C GLY A 235 -37.04 -21.52 -38.64
N ILE A 236 -36.54 -22.39 -37.76
CA ILE A 236 -37.37 -23.06 -36.75
C ILE A 236 -37.14 -22.45 -35.37
N LYS A 237 -38.10 -21.63 -34.91
CA LYS A 237 -38.15 -21.17 -33.51
C LYS A 237 -38.52 -22.37 -32.63
N PRO A 238 -37.69 -22.80 -31.67
CA PRO A 238 -38.13 -23.79 -30.68
C PRO A 238 -39.28 -23.21 -29.85
N GLU A 239 -40.31 -24.03 -29.64
CA GLU A 239 -41.50 -23.60 -28.89
C GLU A 239 -41.13 -23.19 -27.46
N ARG A 240 -41.64 -22.04 -27.02
CA ARG A 240 -41.49 -21.60 -25.63
C ARG A 240 -42.26 -22.56 -24.71
N ILE A 241 -41.54 -23.32 -23.90
CA ILE A 241 -42.08 -23.94 -22.69
C ILE A 241 -42.64 -22.81 -21.79
N VAL A 242 -43.93 -22.88 -21.46
CA VAL A 242 -44.65 -21.89 -20.64
C VAL A 242 -45.02 -22.50 -19.28
N LYS A 243 -45.19 -21.63 -18.27
CA LYS A 243 -45.72 -21.87 -16.90
C LYS A 243 -44.59 -22.25 -15.90
N ARG A 244 -44.54 -21.76 -14.66
CA ARG A 244 -45.50 -21.07 -13.74
C ARG A 244 -44.69 -20.30 -12.66
N GLU A 245 -45.13 -19.29 -11.90
CA GLU A 245 -46.34 -18.42 -11.85
C GLU A 245 -45.99 -17.13 -11.05
N ARG A 246 -46.70 -16.00 -11.24
CA ARG A 246 -46.76 -14.89 -10.25
C ARG A 246 -48.20 -14.35 -10.19
N ARG A 247 -48.68 -14.09 -8.96
CA ARG A 247 -50.08 -13.79 -8.65
C ARG A 247 -50.44 -12.34 -8.98
N ASP A 248 -51.70 -12.12 -9.34
CA ASP A 248 -52.31 -10.79 -9.35
C ASP A 248 -52.17 -10.09 -8.00
N SER A 249 -51.83 -8.79 -8.02
CA SER A 249 -52.75 -7.70 -7.62
C SER A 249 -51.99 -6.40 -7.33
N ASP A 250 -51.70 -5.63 -8.38
CA ASP A 250 -51.47 -4.18 -8.23
C ASP A 250 -52.42 -3.45 -9.17
N VAL A 251 -53.43 -2.81 -8.59
CA VAL A 251 -54.46 -2.05 -9.31
C VAL A 251 -53.82 -0.77 -9.84
N VAL A 252 -53.76 -0.61 -11.15
CA VAL A 252 -53.25 0.61 -11.79
C VAL A 252 -54.39 1.61 -11.92
N ASP A 253 -54.24 2.78 -11.30
CA ASP A 253 -55.14 3.92 -11.47
C ASP A 253 -55.16 4.36 -12.94
N LEU A 254 -56.36 4.53 -13.50
CA LEU A 254 -56.57 4.90 -14.91
C LEU A 254 -56.89 6.39 -15.10
N THR A 255 -56.53 7.24 -14.14
CA THR A 255 -56.83 8.67 -14.15
C THR A 255 -55.56 9.52 -14.41
N GLY A 256 -54.95 9.38 -15.59
CA GLY A 256 -53.79 10.19 -16.02
C GLY A 256 -53.36 9.93 -17.46
N ASP A 257 -52.99 10.99 -18.18
CA ASP A 257 -52.80 11.08 -19.64
C ASP A 257 -51.90 10.04 -20.35
N ALA A 258 -52.11 9.97 -21.67
CA ALA A 258 -51.59 8.94 -22.59
C ALA A 258 -50.06 8.76 -22.64
N PRO A 259 -49.56 7.54 -22.94
CA PRO A 259 -48.14 7.21 -22.90
C PRO A 259 -47.35 7.73 -24.12
N THR A 260 -46.35 8.59 -23.88
CA THR A 260 -45.40 9.01 -24.92
C THR A 260 -44.44 7.87 -25.30
N ALA A 261 -44.32 7.59 -26.59
CA ALA A 261 -43.51 6.49 -27.09
C ALA A 261 -41.99 6.70 -26.89
N LYS A 262 -41.27 5.59 -26.68
CA LYS A 262 -39.82 5.56 -26.44
C LYS A 262 -39.01 5.93 -27.70
N GLN A 263 -37.92 6.66 -27.51
CA GLN A 263 -36.75 6.57 -28.40
C GLN A 263 -35.53 6.11 -27.61
N ARG A 264 -34.96 4.96 -27.99
CA ARG A 264 -33.61 4.55 -27.57
C ARG A 264 -32.61 5.28 -28.47
N LYS A 265 -31.73 6.11 -27.91
CA LYS A 265 -30.54 6.56 -28.62
C LYS A 265 -29.55 5.41 -28.72
N THR A 266 -29.47 4.79 -29.89
CA THR A 266 -28.32 3.97 -30.30
C THR A 266 -27.32 4.88 -31.00
N THR A 267 -26.21 5.19 -30.35
CA THR A 267 -25.06 5.79 -31.03
C THR A 267 -24.44 4.71 -31.92
N MET A 268 -24.49 4.90 -33.23
CA MET A 268 -23.69 4.11 -34.17
C MET A 268 -22.36 4.83 -34.35
N GLU A 269 -21.26 4.16 -34.04
CA GLU A 269 -19.93 4.62 -34.45
C GLU A 269 -19.81 4.45 -35.96
N ALA A 270 -19.34 5.49 -36.66
CA ALA A 270 -19.11 5.43 -38.09
C ALA A 270 -17.84 4.61 -38.40
N PRO A 271 -17.79 3.85 -39.50
CA PRO A 271 -16.57 3.17 -39.90
C PRO A 271 -15.48 4.19 -40.22
N ILE A 272 -14.27 3.94 -39.71
CA ILE A 272 -13.08 4.76 -39.98
C ILE A 272 -12.63 4.47 -41.41
N ASP A 273 -12.58 5.53 -42.22
CA ASP A 273 -11.97 5.48 -43.55
C ASP A 273 -10.44 5.49 -43.44
N LEU A 274 -9.76 4.69 -44.27
CA LEU A 274 -8.31 4.46 -44.23
C LEU A 274 -7.67 4.76 -45.60
N THR A 275 -8.09 5.85 -46.24
CA THR A 275 -7.36 6.45 -47.36
C THR A 275 -7.21 7.96 -47.15
N ASP A 276 -6.02 8.36 -46.70
CA ASP A 276 -5.22 9.48 -47.20
C ASP A 276 -3.79 9.38 -46.61
N ASP A 277 -2.78 9.80 -47.38
CA ASP A 277 -1.33 9.63 -47.12
C ASP A 277 -0.73 10.53 -46.00
#